data_AF-A0A8T7BC30-F1
#
_entry.id   AF-A0A8T7BC30-F1
#
_cell.length_a   1.000
_cell.length_b   1.000
_cell.length_c   1.000
_cell.angle_alpha   90.00
_cell.angle_beta   90.00
_cell.angle_gamma   90.00
#
_symmetry.space_group_name_H-M   'P 1'
#
loop_
_entity.id
_entity.type
_entity.pdbx_description
1 polymer ?
#
loop_
_entity_poly.entity_id
_entity_poly.type
_entity_poly.pdbx_seq_one_letter_code
_entity_poly.pdbx_strand_id
1 'polypeptide(L)'
;MTFTDIFKRAVASIADNQALLLTALAWPFVAHLLISGYSGGGRMGLMMLLLSLFSVVVNAVIAITVHRIVLSGPDSVGKWGITSWGSAETSYLLHMIGLGLLMIPAALVAFIPLIGPLIALALICWLISRLSLVFPAIATGNKLSFQESWAQTEPHQLLMFLVVMVLPLLLILPALVLMFLPFKHLLFSIFSFIATVFVIAALSHAYKFISADKRLEDDSAGMSA
;
A
#
# COMPACT_ATOMS: atom_id res chain seq x y z
N MET A 1 -16.42 0.32 13.22
CA MET A 1 -16.60 0.37 11.76
C MET A 1 -16.22 -0.98 11.16
N THR A 2 -16.96 -1.50 10.18
CA THR A 2 -16.72 -2.84 9.61
C THR A 2 -15.81 -2.79 8.37
N PHE A 3 -15.22 -3.93 7.98
CA PHE A 3 -14.47 -4.07 6.72
C PHE A 3 -15.29 -3.63 5.50
N THR A 4 -16.58 -3.98 5.48
CA THR A 4 -17.50 -3.60 4.40
C THR A 4 -17.64 -2.08 4.28
N ASP A 5 -17.60 -1.35 5.40
CA ASP A 5 -17.67 0.12 5.39
C ASP A 5 -16.39 0.74 4.80
N ILE A 6 -15.22 0.19 5.14
CA ILE A 6 -13.93 0.59 4.55
C ILE A 6 -13.93 0.34 3.05
N PHE A 7 -14.38 -0.84 2.62
CA PHE A 7 -14.47 -1.20 1.20
C PHE A 7 -15.38 -0.23 0.43
N LYS A 8 -16.61 0.01 0.93
CA LYS A 8 -17.55 0.95 0.30
C LYS A 8 -16.98 2.36 0.18
N ARG A 9 -16.29 2.83 1.23
CA ARG A 9 -15.65 4.17 1.21
C ARG A 9 -14.47 4.24 0.25
N ALA A 10 -13.68 3.17 0.14
CA ALA A 10 -12.61 3.10 -0.85
C ALA A 10 -13.15 3.19 -2.28
N VAL A 11 -14.21 2.43 -2.60
CA VAL A 11 -14.91 2.53 -3.90
C VAL A 11 -15.40 3.95 -4.14
N ALA A 12 -16.15 4.52 -3.18
CA ALA A 12 -16.71 5.87 -3.31
C ALA A 12 -15.62 6.92 -3.50
N SER A 13 -14.56 6.89 -2.69
CA SER A 13 -13.45 7.86 -2.81
C SER A 13 -12.73 7.77 -4.15
N ILE A 14 -12.55 6.57 -4.71
CA ILE A 14 -11.98 6.42 -6.05
C ILE A 14 -12.94 6.95 -7.11
N ALA A 15 -14.23 6.66 -7.02
CA ALA A 15 -15.23 7.16 -7.96
C ALA A 15 -15.32 8.70 -7.94
N ASP A 16 -15.34 9.29 -6.74
CA ASP A 16 -15.41 10.73 -6.52
C ASP A 16 -14.16 11.46 -7.05
N ASN A 17 -13.00 10.80 -7.03
CA ASN A 17 -11.71 11.37 -7.44
C ASN A 17 -11.17 10.79 -8.76
N GLN A 18 -12.00 10.10 -9.56
CA GLN A 18 -11.53 9.31 -10.71
C GLN A 18 -10.73 10.13 -11.73
N ALA A 19 -11.20 11.33 -12.07
CA ALA A 19 -10.56 12.17 -13.09
C ALA A 19 -9.19 12.68 -12.61
N LEU A 20 -9.09 13.02 -11.31
CA LEU A 20 -7.85 13.44 -10.70
C LEU A 20 -6.88 12.28 -10.56
N LEU A 21 -7.34 11.11 -10.07
CA LEU A 21 -6.50 9.92 -9.95
C LEU A 21 -5.95 9.50 -11.32
N LEU A 22 -6.78 9.47 -12.36
CA LEU A 22 -6.34 9.14 -13.72
C LEU A 22 -5.28 10.11 -14.25
N THR A 23 -5.45 11.42 -14.02
CA THR A 23 -4.49 12.42 -14.49
C THR A 23 -3.20 12.42 -13.67
N ALA A 24 -3.30 12.40 -12.33
CA ALA A 24 -2.16 12.38 -11.43
C ALA A 24 -1.33 11.10 -11.55
N LEU A 25 -1.98 9.97 -11.88
CA LEU A 25 -1.34 8.67 -12.02
C LEU A 25 -1.01 8.28 -13.47
N ALA A 26 -1.24 9.16 -14.44
CA ALA A 26 -0.94 8.87 -15.84
C ALA A 26 0.55 8.57 -16.07
N TRP A 27 1.45 9.42 -15.57
CA TRP A 27 2.88 9.22 -15.79
C TRP A 27 3.45 8.03 -15.00
N PRO A 28 3.11 7.80 -13.71
CA PRO A 28 3.60 6.63 -12.99
C PRO A 28 3.07 5.34 -13.58
N PHE A 29 1.85 5.35 -14.12
CA PHE A 29 1.28 4.21 -14.83
C PHE A 29 2.08 3.90 -16.11
N VAL A 30 2.39 4.89 -16.94
CA VAL A 30 3.23 4.70 -18.14
C VAL A 30 4.61 4.17 -17.75
N ALA A 31 5.24 4.75 -16.72
CA ALA A 31 6.53 4.27 -16.22
C ALA A 31 6.43 2.80 -15.75
N HIS A 32 5.39 2.45 -15.00
CA HIS A 32 5.14 1.08 -14.57
C HIS A 32 4.99 0.10 -15.74
N LEU A 33 4.23 0.47 -16.78
CA LEU A 33 4.07 -0.36 -17.98
C LEU A 33 5.38 -0.58 -18.74
N LEU A 34 6.21 0.47 -18.87
CA LEU A 34 7.50 0.35 -19.54
C LEU A 34 8.46 -0.58 -18.78
N ILE A 35 8.50 -0.46 -17.45
CA ILE A 35 9.30 -1.32 -16.59
C ILE A 35 8.81 -2.77 -16.69
N SER A 36 7.50 -3.00 -16.55
CA SER A 36 6.93 -4.36 -16.56
C SER A 36 7.12 -5.05 -17.90
N GLY A 37 6.98 -4.32 -19.02
CA GLY A 37 7.24 -4.83 -20.36
C GLY A 37 8.70 -5.25 -20.56
N TYR A 38 9.65 -4.49 -20.03
CA TYR A 38 11.08 -4.82 -20.13
C TYR A 38 11.49 -5.99 -19.24
N SER A 39 10.90 -6.12 -18.04
CA SER A 39 11.23 -7.18 -17.08
C SER A 39 10.87 -8.59 -17.56
N GLY A 40 9.97 -8.74 -18.54
CA GLY A 40 9.57 -10.04 -19.08
C GLY A 40 10.65 -10.81 -19.87
N GLY A 41 11.81 -10.18 -20.14
CA GLY A 41 12.87 -10.76 -20.98
C GLY A 41 13.88 -11.69 -20.29
N GLY A 42 13.76 -11.96 -18.98
CA GLY A 42 14.54 -12.99 -18.27
C GLY A 42 16.06 -12.75 -18.10
N ARG A 43 16.57 -11.56 -18.45
CA ARG A 43 18.02 -11.25 -18.36
C ARG A 43 18.38 -10.75 -16.98
N MET A 44 19.09 -11.55 -16.18
CA MET A 44 19.61 -11.11 -14.88
C MET A 44 20.89 -10.27 -15.09
N GLY A 45 20.90 -9.02 -14.63
CA GLY A 45 22.03 -8.11 -14.81
C GLY A 45 21.80 -6.72 -14.18
N LEU A 46 22.81 -5.85 -14.23
CA LEU A 46 22.78 -4.50 -13.63
C LEU A 46 21.56 -3.69 -14.07
N MET A 47 21.16 -3.79 -15.35
CA MET A 47 19.97 -3.11 -15.86
C MET A 47 18.69 -3.54 -15.14
N MET A 48 18.48 -4.83 -14.86
CA MET A 48 17.29 -5.29 -14.11
C MET A 48 17.31 -4.78 -12.68
N LEU A 49 18.48 -4.70 -12.05
CA LEU A 49 18.60 -4.15 -10.69
C LEU A 49 18.19 -2.66 -10.69
N LEU A 50 18.71 -1.87 -11.63
CA LEU A 50 18.35 -0.46 -11.77
C LEU A 50 16.86 -0.27 -12.05
N LEU A 51 16.27 -1.08 -12.92
CA LEU A 51 14.83 -1.05 -13.21
C LEU A 51 13.98 -1.47 -12.01
N SER A 52 14.47 -2.42 -11.21
CA SER A 52 13.79 -2.85 -9.98
C SER A 52 13.79 -1.72 -8.95
N LEU A 53 14.93 -1.04 -8.75
CA LEU A 53 15.03 0.12 -7.87
C LEU A 53 14.11 1.26 -8.35
N PHE A 54 14.11 1.53 -9.66
CA PHE A 54 13.22 2.53 -10.24
C PHE A 54 11.74 2.15 -10.07
N SER A 55 11.40 0.86 -10.21
CA SER A 55 10.05 0.34 -9.95
C SER A 55 9.60 0.61 -8.52
N VAL A 56 10.48 0.44 -7.52
CA VAL A 56 10.15 0.76 -6.12
C VAL A 56 9.80 2.23 -5.98
N VAL A 57 10.57 3.13 -6.60
CA VAL A 57 10.29 4.58 -6.56
C VAL A 57 8.96 4.90 -7.24
N VAL A 58 8.69 4.33 -8.41
CA VAL A 58 7.41 4.53 -9.12
C VAL A 58 6.22 4.06 -8.26
N ASN A 59 6.31 2.88 -7.64
CA ASN A 59 5.29 2.37 -6.73
C ASN A 59 5.11 3.25 -5.48
N ALA A 60 6.21 3.79 -4.94
CA ALA A 60 6.15 4.75 -3.84
C ALA A 60 5.36 6.00 -4.22
N VAL A 61 5.67 6.58 -5.40
CA VAL A 61 4.98 7.77 -5.90
C VAL A 61 3.49 7.50 -6.11
N ILE A 62 3.12 6.34 -6.68
CA ILE A 62 1.72 5.93 -6.83
C ILE A 62 1.05 5.89 -5.45
N ALA A 63 1.65 5.20 -4.49
CA ALA A 63 1.09 5.04 -3.16
C ALA A 63 0.90 6.36 -2.42
N ILE A 64 1.93 7.22 -2.41
CA ILE A 64 1.84 8.54 -1.76
C ILE A 64 0.78 9.41 -2.44
N THR A 65 0.72 9.41 -3.78
CA THR A 65 -0.27 10.20 -4.53
C THR A 65 -1.69 9.76 -4.19
N VAL A 66 -1.96 8.45 -4.19
CA VAL A 66 -3.28 7.92 -3.83
C VAL A 66 -3.61 8.23 -2.37
N HIS A 67 -2.69 7.99 -1.44
CA HIS A 67 -2.87 8.33 -0.03
C HIS A 67 -3.22 9.81 0.15
N ARG A 68 -2.49 10.74 -0.47
CA ARG A 68 -2.75 12.18 -0.37
C ARG A 68 -4.12 12.56 -0.93
N ILE A 69 -4.47 12.09 -2.13
CA ILE A 69 -5.79 12.37 -2.73
C ILE A 69 -6.91 11.85 -1.83
N VAL A 70 -6.83 10.60 -1.37
CA VAL A 70 -7.87 9.96 -0.56
C VAL A 70 -7.96 10.59 0.84
N LEU A 71 -6.81 10.98 1.41
CA LEU A 71 -6.75 11.47 2.80
C LEU A 71 -7.00 12.97 2.91
N SER A 72 -6.32 13.75 2.08
CA SER A 72 -6.24 15.22 2.13
C SER A 72 -7.07 15.89 1.03
N GLY A 73 -7.57 15.15 0.04
CA GLY A 73 -8.43 15.66 -1.02
C GLY A 73 -7.69 16.13 -2.29
N PRO A 74 -8.43 16.68 -3.26
CA PRO A 74 -7.92 16.96 -4.62
C PRO A 74 -6.71 17.90 -4.69
N ASP A 75 -6.69 18.92 -3.84
CA ASP A 75 -5.66 19.99 -3.88
C ASP A 75 -4.33 19.56 -3.24
N SER A 76 -4.25 18.33 -2.74
CA SER A 76 -3.07 17.81 -2.04
C SER A 76 -1.91 17.41 -2.96
N VAL A 77 -2.17 17.29 -4.27
CA VAL A 77 -1.18 16.95 -5.29
C VAL A 77 -1.37 17.81 -6.53
N GLY A 78 -0.30 18.01 -7.30
CA GLY A 78 -0.40 18.69 -8.59
C GLY A 78 -1.20 17.86 -9.59
N LYS A 79 -1.60 18.49 -10.72
CA LYS A 79 -2.36 17.84 -11.81
C LYS A 79 -1.69 16.56 -12.34
N TRP A 80 -0.36 16.48 -12.28
CA TRP A 80 0.45 15.34 -12.73
C TRP A 80 1.04 14.55 -11.55
N GLY A 81 0.37 14.58 -10.39
CA GLY A 81 0.82 13.91 -9.17
C GLY A 81 1.92 14.67 -8.45
N ILE A 82 2.84 13.93 -7.82
CA ILE A 82 3.97 14.50 -7.08
C ILE A 82 5.02 15.01 -8.08
N THR A 83 5.19 16.33 -8.16
CA THR A 83 6.14 16.98 -9.07
C THR A 83 7.46 17.37 -8.39
N SER A 84 7.51 17.38 -7.05
CA SER A 84 8.71 17.72 -6.28
C SER A 84 8.96 16.69 -5.19
N TRP A 85 10.21 16.27 -5.04
CA TRP A 85 10.64 15.35 -4.00
C TRP A 85 10.76 16.08 -2.66
N GLY A 86 10.08 15.58 -1.63
CA GLY A 86 10.09 16.15 -0.29
C GLY A 86 10.54 15.16 0.78
N SER A 87 10.35 15.58 2.03
CA SER A 87 10.67 14.77 3.21
C SER A 87 9.73 13.57 3.37
N ALA A 88 8.47 13.71 2.96
CA ALA A 88 7.47 12.64 3.01
C ALA A 88 7.86 11.47 2.09
N GLU A 89 8.31 11.75 0.87
CA GLU A 89 8.73 10.75 -0.11
C GLU A 89 9.98 9.99 0.38
N THR A 90 10.95 10.72 0.91
CA THR A 90 12.15 10.13 1.55
C THR A 90 11.76 9.25 2.74
N SER A 91 10.92 9.76 3.63
CA SER A 91 10.45 9.03 4.80
C SER A 91 9.68 7.77 4.41
N TYR A 92 8.83 7.85 3.38
CA TYR A 92 8.05 6.73 2.87
C TYR A 92 8.96 5.62 2.34
N LEU A 93 9.97 5.96 1.53
CA LEU A 93 10.98 5.00 1.06
C LEU A 93 11.74 4.36 2.22
N LEU A 94 12.20 5.16 3.19
CA LEU A 94 12.94 4.66 4.35
C LEU A 94 12.10 3.70 5.19
N HIS A 95 10.81 3.97 5.36
CA HIS A 95 9.90 3.05 6.05
C HIS A 95 9.63 1.80 5.21
N MET A 96 9.52 1.87 3.89
CA MET A 96 9.43 0.64 3.08
C MET A 96 10.67 -0.25 3.24
N ILE A 97 11.87 0.35 3.21
CA ILE A 97 13.13 -0.37 3.47
C ILE A 97 13.15 -0.94 4.89
N GLY A 98 12.81 -0.12 5.88
CA GLY A 98 12.74 -0.52 7.29
C GLY A 98 11.77 -1.67 7.52
N LEU A 99 10.59 -1.64 6.89
CA LEU A 99 9.63 -2.74 6.94
C LEU A 99 10.22 -4.01 6.32
N GLY A 100 10.87 -3.90 5.15
CA GLY A 100 11.56 -5.04 4.53
C GLY A 100 12.64 -5.66 5.43
N LEU A 101 13.44 -4.84 6.11
CA LEU A 101 14.43 -5.30 7.08
C LEU A 101 13.78 -5.97 8.30
N LEU A 102 12.68 -5.42 8.82
CA LEU A 102 11.90 -6.01 9.92
C LEU A 102 11.29 -7.36 9.57
N MET A 103 11.11 -7.67 8.28
CA MET A 103 10.61 -8.99 7.84
C MET A 103 11.71 -10.06 7.82
N ILE A 104 13.00 -9.70 7.85
CA ILE A 104 14.10 -10.67 7.74
C ILE A 104 14.02 -11.76 8.84
N PRO A 105 13.87 -11.43 10.14
CA PRO A 105 13.77 -12.47 11.17
C PRO A 105 12.60 -13.44 10.95
N ALA A 106 11.45 -12.93 10.51
CA ALA A 106 10.29 -13.77 10.17
C ALA A 106 10.57 -14.66 8.96
N ALA A 107 11.26 -14.14 7.95
CA ALA A 107 11.66 -14.90 6.77
C ALA A 107 12.68 -16.02 7.10
N LEU A 108 13.58 -15.81 8.06
CA LEU A 108 14.54 -16.83 8.49
C LEU A 108 13.86 -18.08 9.08
N VAL A 109 12.65 -17.95 9.63
CA VAL A 109 11.85 -19.09 10.11
C VAL A 109 11.52 -20.07 8.98
N ALA A 110 11.52 -19.62 7.72
CA ALA A 110 11.26 -20.45 6.55
C ALA A 110 12.29 -21.58 6.35
N PHE A 111 13.49 -21.46 6.93
CA PHE A 111 14.53 -22.48 6.84
C PHE A 111 14.28 -23.70 7.74
N ILE A 112 13.27 -23.66 8.62
CA ILE A 112 12.85 -24.84 9.39
C ILE A 112 12.12 -25.81 8.44
N PRO A 113 12.57 -27.06 8.29
CA PRO A 113 11.94 -28.02 7.38
C PRO A 113 10.45 -28.24 7.71
N LEU A 114 9.66 -28.49 6.66
CA LEU A 114 8.23 -28.81 6.68
C LEU A 114 7.30 -27.66 7.15
N ILE A 115 7.48 -27.16 8.37
CA ILE A 115 6.57 -26.16 8.99
C ILE A 115 7.05 -24.71 8.86
N GLY A 116 8.36 -24.51 8.67
CA GLY A 116 8.97 -23.18 8.65
C GLY A 116 8.33 -22.21 7.65
N PRO A 117 8.14 -22.59 6.37
CA PRO A 117 7.56 -21.69 5.37
C PRO A 117 6.16 -21.20 5.73
N LEU A 118 5.32 -22.06 6.32
CA LEU A 118 3.96 -21.70 6.73
C LEU A 118 3.99 -20.71 7.91
N ILE A 119 4.86 -20.94 8.89
CA ILE A 119 5.03 -20.05 10.04
C ILE A 119 5.60 -18.70 9.59
N ALA A 120 6.62 -18.70 8.73
CA ALA A 120 7.21 -17.49 8.17
C ALA A 120 6.16 -16.65 7.42
N LEU A 121 5.35 -17.29 6.58
CA LEU A 121 4.26 -16.63 5.88
C LEU A 121 3.26 -16.00 6.86
N ALA A 122 2.81 -16.75 7.88
CA ALA A 122 1.88 -16.23 8.87
C ALA A 122 2.45 -15.02 9.64
N LEU A 123 3.72 -15.09 10.04
CA LEU A 123 4.42 -13.99 10.72
C LEU A 123 4.56 -12.76 9.83
N ILE A 124 4.96 -12.93 8.57
CA ILE A 124 5.09 -11.82 7.61
C ILE A 124 3.72 -11.16 7.37
N CYS A 125 2.67 -11.95 7.11
CA CYS A 125 1.32 -11.44 6.91
C CYS A 125 0.83 -10.64 8.14
N TRP A 126 1.07 -11.18 9.34
CA TRP A 126 0.71 -10.51 10.59
C TRP A 126 1.48 -9.21 10.78
N LEU A 127 2.80 -9.22 10.63
CA LEU A 127 3.64 -8.02 10.76
C LEU A 127 3.28 -6.94 9.74
N ILE A 128 3.17 -7.29 8.46
CA ILE A 128 2.82 -6.35 7.39
C ILE A 128 1.46 -5.71 7.67
N SER A 129 0.45 -6.49 8.08
CA SER A 129 -0.88 -5.95 8.38
C SER A 129 -0.86 -4.87 9.46
N ARG A 130 -0.09 -5.07 10.53
CA ARG A 130 -0.02 -4.13 11.66
C ARG A 130 0.85 -2.92 11.43
N LEU A 131 1.90 -3.06 10.62
CA LEU A 131 2.86 -1.99 10.37
C LEU A 131 2.48 -1.11 9.16
N SER A 132 1.53 -1.54 8.33
CA SER A 132 1.12 -0.80 7.12
C SER A 132 0.42 0.52 7.40
N LEU A 133 -0.07 0.77 8.63
CA LEU A 133 -0.69 2.04 9.02
C LEU A 133 0.28 3.23 8.92
N VAL A 134 1.59 2.96 8.93
CA VAL A 134 2.64 3.96 8.81
C VAL A 134 2.62 4.70 7.47
N PHE A 135 2.27 4.00 6.39
CA PHE A 135 2.33 4.51 5.03
C PHE A 135 1.34 5.65 4.75
N PRO A 136 0.03 5.52 5.05
CA PRO A 136 -0.91 6.62 4.91
C PRO A 136 -0.54 7.82 5.79
N ALA A 137 -0.05 7.58 7.01
CA ALA A 137 0.36 8.66 7.92
C ALA A 137 1.52 9.49 7.33
N ILE A 138 2.58 8.82 6.87
CA ILE A 138 3.74 9.49 6.27
C ILE A 138 3.36 10.24 5.00
N ALA A 139 2.49 9.67 4.17
CA ALA A 139 2.05 10.30 2.92
C ALA A 139 1.36 11.64 3.15
N THR A 140 0.66 11.81 4.28
CA THR A 140 0.02 13.07 4.69
C THR A 140 0.91 13.95 5.59
N GLY A 141 2.18 13.61 5.75
CA GLY A 141 3.13 14.38 6.56
C GLY A 141 3.03 14.14 8.07
N ASN A 142 2.21 13.18 8.52
CA ASN A 142 2.16 12.78 9.93
C ASN A 142 3.37 11.90 10.25
N LYS A 143 4.01 12.16 11.38
CA LYS A 143 5.08 11.30 11.89
C LYS A 143 4.43 10.16 12.65
N LEU A 144 4.49 8.96 12.08
CA LEU A 144 4.09 7.72 12.74
C LEU A 144 5.26 6.75 12.61
N SER A 145 5.69 6.17 13.72
CA SER A 145 6.70 5.12 13.78
C SER A 145 6.06 3.74 13.68
N PHE A 146 6.87 2.71 13.45
CA PHE A 146 6.38 1.33 13.49
C PHE A 146 5.84 0.91 14.85
N GLN A 147 6.45 1.39 15.94
CA GLN A 147 5.97 1.12 17.29
C GLN A 147 4.59 1.74 17.54
N GLU A 148 4.40 2.99 17.09
CA GLU A 148 3.09 3.65 17.18
C GLU A 148 2.06 2.97 16.28
N SER A 149 2.42 2.60 15.04
CA SER A 149 1.58 1.80 14.15
C SER A 149 1.15 0.50 14.80
N TRP A 150 2.07 -0.18 15.48
CA TRP A 150 1.76 -1.36 16.27
C TRP A 150 0.70 -1.03 17.31
N ALA A 151 0.98 -0.16 18.28
CA ALA A 151 0.04 0.18 19.34
C ALA A 151 -1.35 0.58 18.81
N GLN A 152 -1.42 1.41 17.76
CA GLN A 152 -2.69 1.87 17.18
C GLN A 152 -3.50 0.76 16.50
N THR A 153 -2.84 -0.25 15.96
CA THR A 153 -3.52 -1.36 15.26
C THR A 153 -3.89 -2.51 16.19
N GLU A 154 -3.49 -2.47 17.47
CA GLU A 154 -3.77 -3.53 18.44
C GLU A 154 -5.27 -3.83 18.63
N PRO A 155 -6.17 -2.85 18.80
CA PRO A 155 -7.61 -3.12 18.87
C PRO A 155 -8.23 -3.46 17.50
N HIS A 156 -7.50 -3.26 16.40
CA HIS A 156 -8.01 -3.32 15.02
C HIS A 156 -7.34 -4.41 14.16
N GLN A 157 -6.72 -5.42 14.76
CA GLN A 157 -5.90 -6.42 14.07
C GLN A 157 -6.64 -7.13 12.92
N LEU A 158 -7.88 -7.58 13.17
CA LEU A 158 -8.67 -8.26 12.15
C LEU A 158 -8.99 -7.33 10.97
N LEU A 159 -9.35 -6.07 11.25
CA LEU A 159 -9.63 -5.08 10.20
C LEU A 159 -8.39 -4.86 9.32
N MET A 160 -7.23 -4.64 9.95
CA MET A 160 -5.97 -4.45 9.24
C MET A 160 -5.56 -5.68 8.42
N PHE A 161 -5.73 -6.87 8.98
CA PHE A 161 -5.49 -8.12 8.25
C PHE A 161 -6.40 -8.26 7.02
N LEU A 162 -7.69 -7.95 7.16
CA LEU A 162 -8.63 -8.00 6.04
C LEU A 162 -8.27 -6.99 4.94
N VAL A 163 -7.89 -5.76 5.30
CA VAL A 163 -7.55 -4.70 4.35
C VAL A 163 -6.20 -4.94 3.65
N VAL A 164 -5.19 -5.38 4.39
CA VAL A 164 -3.81 -5.48 3.88
C VAL A 164 -3.50 -6.85 3.28
N MET A 165 -4.15 -7.92 3.73
CA MET A 165 -3.88 -9.29 3.25
C MET A 165 -5.01 -9.86 2.42
N VAL A 166 -6.23 -9.87 2.97
CA VAL A 166 -7.36 -10.55 2.31
C VAL A 166 -7.84 -9.78 1.09
N LEU A 167 -7.97 -8.45 1.17
CA LEU A 167 -8.46 -7.64 0.07
C LEU A 167 -7.57 -7.73 -1.19
N PRO A 168 -6.23 -7.57 -1.12
CA PRO A 168 -5.37 -7.79 -2.28
C PRO A 168 -5.52 -9.19 -2.87
N LEU A 169 -5.62 -10.22 -2.02
CA LEU A 169 -5.80 -11.61 -2.48
C LEU A 169 -7.12 -11.79 -3.23
N LEU A 170 -8.21 -11.21 -2.74
CA LEU A 170 -9.51 -11.23 -3.42
C LEU A 170 -9.44 -10.54 -4.77
N LEU A 171 -8.73 -9.41 -4.86
CA LEU A 171 -8.55 -8.68 -6.11
C LEU A 171 -7.69 -9.45 -7.11
N ILE A 172 -6.83 -10.38 -6.69
CA ILE A 172 -6.06 -11.22 -7.62
C ILE A 172 -6.97 -12.24 -8.34
N LEU A 173 -8.09 -12.67 -7.76
CA LEU A 173 -8.92 -13.75 -8.34
C LEU A 173 -9.42 -13.42 -9.76
N PRO A 174 -9.99 -12.23 -10.06
CA PRO A 174 -10.33 -11.86 -11.43
C PRO A 174 -9.11 -11.78 -12.37
N ALA A 175 -7.94 -11.39 -11.85
CA ALA A 175 -6.71 -11.34 -12.64
C ALA A 175 -6.29 -12.72 -13.16
N LEU A 176 -6.64 -13.80 -12.44
CA LEU A 176 -6.38 -15.17 -12.89
C LEU A 176 -7.15 -15.51 -14.17
N VAL A 177 -8.37 -14.98 -14.33
CA VAL A 177 -9.17 -15.16 -15.55
C VAL A 177 -8.53 -14.44 -16.73
N LEU A 178 -7.91 -13.27 -16.50
CA LEU A 178 -7.22 -12.49 -17.54
C LEU A 178 -6.03 -13.25 -18.15
N MET A 179 -5.48 -14.25 -17.45
CA MET A 179 -4.37 -15.06 -17.97
C MET A 179 -4.74 -15.87 -19.22
N PHE A 180 -6.03 -16.10 -19.46
CA PHE A 180 -6.54 -16.85 -20.61
C PHE A 180 -6.88 -15.96 -21.82
N LEU A 181 -6.76 -14.64 -21.72
CA LEU A 181 -7.10 -13.70 -22.78
C LEU A 181 -5.91 -13.37 -23.70
N PRO A 182 -6.14 -12.97 -24.97
CA PRO A 182 -5.10 -12.32 -25.77
C PRO A 182 -4.64 -11.03 -25.08
N PHE A 183 -3.37 -10.67 -25.25
CA PHE A 183 -2.75 -9.51 -24.57
C PHE A 183 -2.74 -9.58 -23.03
N LYS A 184 -2.78 -10.80 -22.46
CA LYS A 184 -2.78 -11.05 -20.99
C LYS A 184 -1.79 -10.20 -20.20
N HIS A 185 -0.58 -9.94 -20.71
CA HIS A 185 0.42 -9.12 -20.01
C HIS A 185 -0.04 -7.68 -19.80
N LEU A 186 -0.59 -7.04 -20.85
CA LEU A 186 -1.09 -5.67 -20.77
C LEU A 186 -2.33 -5.59 -19.88
N LEU A 187 -3.28 -6.50 -20.07
CA LEU A 187 -4.52 -6.56 -19.26
C LEU A 187 -4.21 -6.80 -17.78
N PHE A 188 -3.29 -7.73 -17.49
CA PHE A 188 -2.84 -8.00 -16.13
C PHE A 188 -2.17 -6.76 -15.53
N SER A 189 -1.26 -6.08 -16.24
CA SER A 189 -0.63 -4.85 -15.71
C SER A 189 -1.64 -3.73 -15.44
N ILE A 190 -2.60 -3.50 -16.34
CA ILE A 190 -3.67 -2.50 -16.12
C ILE A 190 -4.50 -2.88 -14.89
N PHE A 191 -4.93 -4.14 -14.81
CA PHE A 191 -5.76 -4.61 -13.71
C PHE A 191 -5.00 -4.56 -12.37
N SER A 192 -3.75 -5.04 -12.33
CA SER A 192 -2.91 -4.97 -11.14
C SER A 192 -2.71 -3.54 -10.68
N PHE A 193 -2.51 -2.60 -11.59
CA PHE A 193 -2.40 -1.19 -11.26
C PHE A 193 -3.68 -0.64 -10.60
N ILE A 194 -4.84 -0.93 -11.17
CA ILE A 194 -6.14 -0.53 -10.61
C ILE A 194 -6.34 -1.17 -9.22
N ALA A 195 -6.04 -2.46 -9.09
CA ALA A 195 -6.13 -3.18 -7.82
C ALA A 195 -5.21 -2.55 -6.75
N THR A 196 -3.98 -2.16 -7.11
CA THR A 196 -3.05 -1.46 -6.22
C THR A 196 -3.64 -0.14 -5.74
N VAL A 197 -4.17 0.71 -6.64
CA VAL A 197 -4.84 1.98 -6.27
C VAL A 197 -5.99 1.71 -5.28
N PHE A 198 -6.77 0.66 -5.53
CA PHE A 198 -7.87 0.26 -4.67
C PHE A 198 -7.41 -0.14 -3.26
N VAL A 199 -6.39 -0.99 -3.15
CA VAL A 199 -5.83 -1.43 -1.87
C VAL A 199 -5.28 -0.24 -1.08
N ILE A 200 -4.57 0.67 -1.74
CA ILE A 200 -4.02 1.87 -1.10
C ILE A 200 -5.15 2.79 -0.58
N ALA A 201 -6.23 2.96 -1.35
CA ALA A 201 -7.39 3.72 -0.91
C ALA A 201 -8.09 3.07 0.30
N ALA A 202 -8.24 1.73 0.31
CA ALA A 202 -8.79 1.00 1.45
C ALA A 202 -7.92 1.16 2.71
N LEU A 203 -6.61 1.03 2.57
CA LEU A 203 -5.66 1.27 3.67
C LEU A 203 -5.73 2.71 4.19
N SER A 204 -5.91 3.69 3.30
CA SER A 204 -6.10 5.10 3.67
C SER A 204 -7.36 5.29 4.52
N HIS A 205 -8.47 4.65 4.16
CA HIS A 205 -9.69 4.73 4.96
C HIS A 205 -9.56 3.99 6.30
N ALA A 206 -8.87 2.85 6.32
CA ALA A 206 -8.56 2.17 7.58
C ALA A 206 -7.75 3.08 8.51
N TYR A 207 -6.76 3.80 7.97
CA TYR A 207 -6.02 4.82 8.70
C TYR A 207 -6.90 5.94 9.26
N LYS A 208 -7.76 6.55 8.43
CA LYS A 208 -8.70 7.58 8.90
C LYS A 208 -9.55 7.10 10.07
N PHE A 209 -10.06 5.87 9.99
CA PHE A 209 -10.88 5.28 11.04
C PHE A 209 -10.08 5.08 12.34
N ILE A 210 -8.94 4.38 12.26
CA ILE A 210 -8.13 4.05 13.44
C ILE A 210 -7.56 5.31 14.11
N SER A 211 -7.11 6.29 13.32
CA SER A 211 -6.60 7.55 13.87
C SER A 211 -7.69 8.42 14.48
N ALA A 212 -8.94 8.34 14.01
CA ALA A 212 -10.05 9.05 14.63
C ALA A 212 -10.45 8.40 15.96
N ASP A 213 -10.48 7.06 16.00
CA ASP A 213 -10.80 6.29 17.21
C ASP A 213 -9.82 6.59 18.34
N LYS A 214 -8.51 6.54 18.05
CA LYS A 214 -7.47 6.88 19.02
C LYS A 214 -7.60 8.30 19.59
N ARG A 215 -7.95 9.29 18.76
CA ARG A 215 -8.13 10.67 19.24
C ARG A 215 -9.26 10.77 20.26
N LEU A 216 -10.35 10.04 20.05
CA LEU A 216 -11.47 10.01 20.98
C LEU A 216 -11.09 9.35 22.32
N GLU A 217 -10.28 8.29 22.27
CA GLU A 217 -9.74 7.65 23.48
C GLU A 217 -8.85 8.63 24.26
N ASP A 218 -7.90 9.29 23.59
CA ASP A 218 -6.98 10.25 24.21
C ASP A 218 -7.75 11.44 24.85
N ASP A 219 -8.78 11.96 24.17
CA ASP A 219 -9.64 13.04 24.69
C ASP A 219 -10.43 12.60 25.93
N SER A 220 -10.96 11.37 25.92
CA SER A 220 -11.72 10.83 27.04
C SER A 220 -10.87 10.57 28.29
N ALA A 221 -9.61 10.14 28.11
CA ALA A 221 -8.67 9.93 29.19
C ALA A 221 -8.25 11.26 29.83
N GLY A 222 -8.05 12.31 29.02
CA GLY A 222 -7.70 13.65 29.49
C GLY A 222 -8.78 14.34 30.34
N MET A 223 -10.05 13.96 30.19
CA MET A 223 -11.16 14.48 31.02
C MET A 223 -11.30 13.77 32.38
N SER A 224 -10.61 12.63 32.57
CA SER A 224 -10.71 11.81 33.79
C SER A 224 -9.55 12.02 34.77
N ALA A 225 -8.55 12.82 34.40
CA ALA A 225 -7.37 13.18 35.20
C ALA A 225 -7.51 14.59 35.80
#